data_AF-A0A254TST8-F1
#
_entry.id   AF-A0A254TST8-F1
#
_cell.length_a   1.000
_cell.length_b   1.000
_cell.length_c   1.000
_cell.angle_alpha   90.00
_cell.angle_beta   90.00
_cell.angle_gamma   90.00
#
_symmetry.space_group_name_H-M   'P 1'
#
loop_
_entity.id
_entity.type
_entity.pdbx_description
1 polymer ?
#
loop_
_entity_poly.entity_id
_entity_poly.type
_entity_poly.pdbx_seq_one_letter_code
_entity_poly.pdbx_strand_id
1 'polypeptide(L)'
;MDRLIYTAMTGAKHILEQQANTSHNLANATTTGFRAQLDSFRAVPVIGQGLPTRAFVVDATVGSDFTPGPIQNTGRALDVAVQGKGWIAVQLEDGSEAYTRNGSFKISENGVLQTQAGINVLGDAGPIAIPPDVSLTVAKDGTVSAITTVGKPGTATPLGRIKLVNPPEESLVRGDDGLFRLKGGGEADA
;
A
#
# COMPACT_ATOMS: atom_id res chain seq x y z
N MET A 1 -21.76 27.88 30.41
CA MET A 1 -21.52 26.46 30.70
C MET A 1 -20.92 25.78 29.46
N ASP A 2 -20.00 24.84 29.68
CA ASP A 2 -19.41 23.83 28.76
C ASP A 2 -18.46 24.14 27.60
N ARG A 3 -18.13 25.39 27.27
CA ARG A 3 -17.18 25.66 26.16
C ARG A 3 -15.75 25.12 26.40
N LEU A 4 -15.31 25.04 27.65
CA LEU A 4 -14.00 24.52 28.04
C LEU A 4 -13.94 23.00 27.93
N ILE A 5 -15.05 22.32 28.25
CA ILE A 5 -15.20 20.87 28.12
C ILE A 5 -15.11 20.47 26.63
N TYR A 6 -15.74 21.21 25.72
CA TYR A 6 -15.61 20.92 24.28
C TYR A 6 -14.17 21.07 23.78
N THR A 7 -13.45 22.13 24.17
CA THR A 7 -12.05 22.31 23.78
C THR A 7 -11.16 21.21 24.36
N ALA A 8 -11.35 20.84 25.63
CA ALA A 8 -10.61 19.74 26.26
C ALA A 8 -10.94 18.39 25.60
N MET A 9 -12.20 18.17 25.23
CA MET A 9 -12.68 16.98 24.54
C MET A 9 -12.04 16.84 23.15
N THR A 10 -11.85 17.93 22.41
CA THR A 10 -11.13 17.86 21.11
C THR A 10 -9.70 17.37 21.27
N GLY A 11 -8.96 17.86 22.28
CA GLY A 11 -7.61 17.36 22.57
C GLY A 11 -7.61 15.90 23.02
N ALA A 12 -8.50 15.52 23.94
CA ALA A 12 -8.61 14.14 24.42
C ALA A 12 -8.97 13.15 23.30
N LYS A 13 -9.88 13.52 22.39
CA LYS A 13 -10.24 12.71 21.20
C LYS A 13 -9.02 12.45 20.32
N HIS A 14 -8.26 13.49 19.99
CA HIS A 14 -7.09 13.36 19.13
C HIS A 14 -5.94 12.58 19.79
N ILE A 15 -5.78 12.63 21.12
CA ILE A 15 -4.85 11.75 21.84
C ILE A 15 -5.26 10.27 21.70
N LEU A 16 -6.56 9.97 21.81
CA LEU A 16 -7.06 8.60 21.64
C LEU A 16 -6.88 8.10 20.19
N GLU A 17 -7.09 8.96 19.20
CA GLU A 17 -6.82 8.66 17.79
C GLU A 17 -5.33 8.39 17.56
N GLN A 18 -4.44 9.23 18.09
CA GLN A 18 -2.99 9.02 18.02
C GLN A 18 -2.56 7.70 18.67
N GLN A 19 -3.14 7.36 19.81
CA GLN A 19 -2.87 6.09 20.49
C GLN A 19 -3.34 4.89 19.66
N ALA A 20 -4.50 4.99 19.01
CA ALA A 20 -5.01 3.96 18.12
C ALA A 20 -4.08 3.75 16.91
N ASN A 21 -3.64 4.83 16.27
CA ASN A 21 -2.74 4.78 15.12
C ASN A 21 -1.35 4.26 15.49
N THR A 22 -0.82 4.66 16.66
CA THR A 22 0.43 4.09 17.19
C THR A 22 0.31 2.59 17.44
N SER A 23 -0.82 2.15 18.01
CA SER A 23 -1.09 0.73 18.25
C SER A 23 -1.21 -0.05 16.93
N HIS A 24 -1.87 0.53 15.93
CA HIS A 24 -2.00 -0.04 14.60
C HIS A 24 -0.65 -0.17 13.88
N ASN A 25 0.20 0.86 13.99
CA ASN A 25 1.57 0.84 13.46
C ASN A 25 2.41 -0.25 14.14
N LEU A 26 2.30 -0.39 15.47
CA LEU A 26 3.03 -1.41 16.22
C LEU A 26 2.58 -2.82 15.84
N ALA A 27 1.27 -3.03 15.67
CA ALA A 27 0.71 -4.32 15.25
C ALA A 27 1.19 -4.72 13.85
N ASN A 28 1.44 -3.75 12.97
CA ASN A 28 1.89 -3.97 11.61
C ASN A 28 3.41 -3.80 11.41
N ALA A 29 4.19 -3.70 12.49
CA ALA A 29 5.64 -3.50 12.40
C ALA A 29 6.37 -4.61 11.63
N THR A 30 5.80 -5.82 11.59
CA THR A 30 6.33 -6.98 10.86
C THR A 30 5.61 -7.26 9.53
N THR A 31 4.59 -6.46 9.18
CA THR A 31 3.82 -6.64 7.94
C THR A 31 4.65 -6.14 6.75
N THR A 32 4.94 -7.04 5.80
CA THR A 32 5.71 -6.70 4.59
C THR A 32 5.04 -5.60 3.78
N GLY A 33 5.81 -4.57 3.44
CA GLY A 33 5.33 -3.47 2.62
C GLY A 33 4.37 -2.50 3.32
N PHE A 34 4.13 -2.67 4.63
CA PHE A 34 3.35 -1.71 5.41
C PHE A 34 4.07 -0.36 5.48
N ARG A 35 3.29 0.71 5.44
CA ARG A 35 3.74 2.09 5.59
C ARG A 35 3.10 2.64 6.84
N ALA A 36 3.87 3.22 7.76
CA ALA A 36 3.31 3.72 9.00
C ALA A 36 2.35 4.89 8.72
N GLN A 37 1.26 4.98 9.48
CA GLN A 37 0.40 6.16 9.48
C GLN A 37 1.02 7.24 10.37
N LEU A 38 0.99 8.48 9.90
CA LEU A 38 1.50 9.66 10.61
C LEU A 38 0.35 10.58 10.98
N ASP A 39 0.30 10.97 12.25
CA ASP A 39 -0.67 11.92 12.78
C ASP A 39 -0.08 13.32 12.83
N SER A 40 -0.83 14.31 12.32
CA SER A 40 -0.47 15.71 12.42
C SER A 40 -1.64 16.50 12.96
N PHE A 41 -1.44 17.22 14.07
CA PHE A 41 -2.47 18.02 14.70
C PHE A 41 -2.14 19.50 14.61
N ARG A 42 -3.15 20.34 14.39
CA ARG A 42 -3.00 21.80 14.39
C ARG A 42 -4.03 22.45 15.31
N ALA A 43 -3.59 23.50 16.00
CA ALA A 43 -4.49 24.37 16.74
C ALA A 43 -5.21 25.34 15.77
N VAL A 44 -6.54 25.32 15.77
CA VAL A 44 -7.40 26.25 15.03
C VAL A 44 -8.05 27.21 16.02
N PRO A 45 -7.72 28.50 15.97
CA PRO A 45 -8.32 29.50 16.85
C PRO A 45 -9.84 29.57 16.68
N VAL A 46 -10.57 29.72 17.79
CA VAL A 46 -12.01 29.95 17.77
C VAL A 46 -12.27 31.40 17.41
N ILE A 47 -12.84 31.65 16.23
CA ILE A 47 -13.19 33.00 15.76
C ILE A 47 -14.51 33.42 16.42
N GLY A 48 -14.53 34.59 17.05
CA GLY A 48 -15.71 35.18 17.68
C GLY A 48 -15.49 36.63 18.09
N GLN A 49 -16.51 37.29 18.65
CA GLN A 49 -16.35 38.65 19.19
C GLN A 49 -15.42 38.61 20.42
N GLY A 50 -14.26 39.26 20.32
CA GLY A 50 -13.23 39.34 21.36
C GLY A 50 -11.87 38.79 20.92
N LEU A 51 -10.93 38.68 21.88
CA LEU A 51 -9.60 38.12 21.64
C LEU A 51 -9.67 36.59 21.42
N PRO A 52 -8.90 36.02 20.48
CA PRO A 52 -8.87 34.58 20.21
C PRO A 52 -8.07 33.83 21.27
N THR A 53 -8.64 33.67 22.47
CA THR A 53 -7.99 33.02 23.62
C THR A 53 -8.20 31.50 23.66
N ARG A 54 -8.88 30.94 22.65
CA ARG A 54 -9.27 29.52 22.59
C ARG A 54 -8.90 28.94 21.23
N ALA A 55 -8.45 27.69 21.22
CA ALA A 55 -8.21 26.95 19.99
C ALA A 55 -8.77 25.53 20.13
N PHE A 56 -9.36 25.02 19.05
CA PHE A 56 -9.64 23.61 18.90
C PHE A 56 -8.41 22.92 18.34
N VAL A 57 -8.21 21.65 18.71
CA VAL A 57 -7.28 20.79 17.97
C VAL A 57 -8.08 20.19 16.82
N VAL A 58 -7.51 20.26 15.62
CA VAL A 58 -8.02 19.54 14.44
C VAL A 58 -6.91 18.69 13.86
N ASP A 59 -7.31 17.58 13.23
CA ASP A 59 -6.41 16.81 12.39
C ASP A 59 -6.04 17.64 11.14
N ALA A 60 -4.75 17.80 10.91
CA ALA A 60 -4.22 18.62 9.84
C ALA A 60 -4.08 17.82 8.54
N THR A 61 -3.57 16.58 8.63
CA THR A 61 -3.42 15.61 7.53
C THR A 61 -2.98 14.26 8.11
N VAL A 62 -3.74 13.18 7.88
CA VAL A 62 -3.25 11.81 8.07
C VAL A 62 -2.26 11.50 6.95
N GLY A 63 -0.98 11.39 7.29
CA GLY A 63 0.09 11.06 6.37
C GLY A 63 0.40 9.56 6.35
N SER A 64 1.21 9.13 5.40
CA SER A 64 1.89 7.83 5.46
C SER A 64 3.39 8.04 5.36
N ASP A 65 4.15 7.29 6.15
CA ASP A 65 5.59 7.27 6.09
C ASP A 65 6.05 6.38 4.92
N PHE A 66 6.61 7.01 3.89
CA PHE A 66 7.12 6.34 2.69
C PHE A 66 8.58 5.89 2.81
N THR A 67 9.23 6.12 3.96
CA THR A 67 10.60 5.64 4.19
C THR A 67 10.66 4.11 4.12
N PRO A 68 11.54 3.54 3.29
CA PRO A 68 11.62 2.09 3.12
C PRO A 68 12.19 1.42 4.37
N GLY A 69 11.55 0.32 4.76
CA GLY A 69 12.12 -0.60 5.75
C GLY A 69 13.25 -1.46 5.18
N PRO A 70 13.91 -2.28 6.03
CA PRO A 70 14.94 -3.21 5.58
C PRO A 70 14.34 -4.28 4.66
N ILE A 71 15.08 -4.64 3.61
CA ILE A 71 14.73 -5.76 2.73
C ILE A 71 15.29 -7.05 3.34
N GLN A 72 14.44 -8.08 3.44
CA GLN A 72 14.81 -9.42 3.91
C GLN A 72 14.64 -10.41 2.76
N ASN A 73 15.63 -11.28 2.58
CA ASN A 73 15.54 -12.34 1.56
C ASN A 73 14.82 -13.56 2.15
N THR A 74 13.71 -13.98 1.53
CA THR A 74 12.90 -15.11 2.02
C THR A 74 13.24 -16.43 1.33
N GLY A 75 13.95 -16.39 0.20
CA GLY A 75 14.24 -17.57 -0.63
C GLY A 75 13.06 -18.09 -1.47
N ARG A 76 11.86 -17.49 -1.36
CA ARG A 76 10.71 -17.82 -2.21
C ARG A 76 10.78 -17.02 -3.52
N ALA A 77 10.58 -17.71 -4.64
CA ALA A 77 10.60 -17.08 -5.97
C ALA A 77 9.48 -16.04 -6.19
N LEU A 78 8.37 -16.16 -5.47
CA LEU A 78 7.20 -15.28 -5.55
C LEU A 78 7.16 -14.19 -4.47
N ASP A 79 8.24 -14.04 -3.71
CA ASP A 79 8.39 -12.90 -2.81
C ASP A 79 9.30 -11.88 -3.49
N VAL A 80 8.69 -10.78 -3.92
CA VAL A 80 9.34 -9.70 -4.67
C VAL A 80 9.44 -8.46 -3.79
N ALA A 81 10.59 -7.78 -3.85
CA ALA A 81 10.78 -6.50 -3.18
C ALA A 81 11.15 -5.43 -4.21
N VAL A 82 10.48 -4.27 -4.13
CA VAL A 82 10.81 -3.10 -4.97
C VAL A 82 11.93 -2.32 -4.28
N GLN A 83 13.10 -2.29 -4.90
CA GLN A 83 14.23 -1.50 -4.42
C GLN A 83 14.11 -0.04 -4.88
N GLY A 84 14.16 0.90 -3.94
CA GLY A 84 14.02 2.33 -4.25
C GLY A 84 12.56 2.77 -4.35
N LYS A 85 12.29 3.72 -5.25
CA LYS A 85 10.95 4.28 -5.48
C LYS A 85 10.12 3.37 -6.39
N GLY A 86 8.79 3.51 -6.31
CA GLY A 86 7.85 2.74 -7.11
C GLY A 86 6.91 1.85 -6.29
N TRP A 87 5.83 1.41 -6.91
CA TRP A 87 4.74 0.67 -6.32
C TRP A 87 4.23 -0.39 -7.28
N ILE A 88 3.83 -1.53 -6.72
CA ILE A 88 3.26 -2.64 -7.46
C ILE A 88 1.79 -2.33 -7.70
N ALA A 89 1.37 -2.34 -8.96
CA ALA A 89 -0.03 -2.16 -9.34
C ALA A 89 -0.82 -3.46 -9.09
N VAL A 90 -1.99 -3.31 -8.48
CA VAL A 90 -2.95 -4.39 -8.22
C VAL A 90 -4.34 -3.96 -8.65
N GLN A 91 -5.17 -4.93 -9.01
CA GLN A 91 -6.54 -4.69 -9.44
C GLN A 91 -7.52 -5.05 -8.33
N LEU A 92 -8.36 -4.10 -7.96
CA LEU A 92 -9.46 -4.27 -7.03
C LEU A 92 -10.64 -5.01 -7.68
N GLU A 93 -11.59 -5.47 -6.85
CA GLU A 93 -12.77 -6.20 -7.32
C GLU A 93 -13.67 -5.39 -8.24
N ASP A 94 -13.67 -4.05 -8.09
CA ASP A 94 -14.38 -3.12 -8.97
C ASP A 94 -13.65 -2.84 -10.30
N GLY A 95 -12.48 -3.46 -10.51
CA GLY A 95 -11.64 -3.30 -11.68
C GLY A 95 -10.67 -2.12 -11.62
N SER A 96 -10.75 -1.27 -10.59
CA SER A 96 -9.87 -0.12 -10.43
C SER A 96 -8.46 -0.52 -9.97
N GLU A 97 -7.49 0.34 -10.28
CA GLU A 97 -6.09 0.14 -9.93
C GLU A 97 -5.78 0.70 -8.55
N ALA A 98 -5.03 -0.07 -7.76
CA ALA A 98 -4.49 0.33 -6.48
C ALA A 98 -3.02 -0.09 -6.38
N TYR A 99 -2.33 0.41 -5.37
CA TYR A 99 -0.87 0.32 -5.26
C TYR A 99 -0.45 -0.28 -3.93
N THR A 100 0.52 -1.17 -3.98
CA THR A 100 1.09 -1.82 -2.80
C THR A 100 2.60 -1.92 -2.86
N ARG A 101 3.22 -2.04 -1.68
CA ARG A 101 4.62 -2.44 -1.52
C ARG A 101 4.77 -3.89 -1.08
N ASN A 102 3.67 -4.57 -0.81
CA ASN A 102 3.69 -5.97 -0.46
C ASN A 102 3.83 -6.80 -1.74
N GLY A 103 5.00 -7.43 -1.90
CA GLY A 103 5.28 -8.33 -3.01
C GLY A 103 5.27 -9.81 -2.64
N SER A 104 4.57 -10.22 -1.57
CA SER A 104 4.33 -11.64 -1.31
C SER A 104 3.16 -12.14 -2.15
N PHE A 105 3.49 -12.92 -3.19
CA PHE A 105 2.52 -13.41 -4.15
C PHE A 105 2.22 -14.90 -4.01
N LYS A 106 1.09 -15.28 -4.59
CA LYS A 106 0.63 -16.66 -4.77
C LYS A 106 -0.03 -16.80 -6.13
N ILE A 107 -0.19 -18.05 -6.56
CA ILE A 107 -0.96 -18.40 -7.75
C ILE A 107 -2.38 -18.72 -7.26
N SER A 108 -3.39 -18.10 -7.86
CA SER A 108 -4.78 -18.40 -7.55
C SER A 108 -5.23 -19.72 -8.19
N GLU A 109 -6.37 -20.24 -7.75
CA GLU A 109 -6.99 -21.44 -8.35
C GLU A 109 -7.31 -21.27 -9.85
N ASN A 110 -7.54 -20.02 -10.27
CA ASN A 110 -7.79 -19.65 -11.66
C ASN A 110 -6.50 -19.45 -12.47
N GLY A 111 -5.33 -19.73 -11.89
CA GLY A 111 -4.04 -19.53 -12.56
C GLY A 111 -3.70 -18.05 -12.76
N VAL A 112 -4.01 -17.17 -11.80
CA VAL A 112 -3.66 -15.74 -11.87
C VAL A 112 -2.71 -15.39 -10.74
N LEU A 113 -1.72 -14.53 -11.02
CA LEU A 113 -0.83 -14.01 -9.98
C LEU A 113 -1.59 -13.07 -9.05
N GLN A 114 -1.61 -13.40 -7.76
CA GLN A 114 -2.32 -12.64 -6.73
C GLN A 114 -1.43 -12.36 -5.54
N THR A 115 -1.77 -11.33 -4.77
CA THR A 115 -1.25 -11.14 -3.41
C THR A 115 -1.76 -12.24 -2.48
N GLN A 116 -1.16 -12.39 -1.30
CA GLN A 116 -1.68 -13.31 -0.27
C GLN A 116 -3.15 -13.03 0.09
N ALA A 117 -3.56 -11.76 0.03
CA ALA A 117 -4.93 -11.30 0.27
C ALA A 117 -5.91 -11.63 -0.87
N GLY A 118 -5.46 -12.23 -1.99
CA GLY A 118 -6.32 -12.61 -3.11
C GLY A 118 -6.54 -11.51 -4.16
N ILE A 119 -5.78 -10.41 -4.08
CA ILE A 119 -5.89 -9.27 -5.00
C ILE A 119 -5.02 -9.54 -6.22
N ASN A 120 -5.56 -9.37 -7.42
CA ASN A 120 -4.85 -9.61 -8.68
C ASN A 120 -3.68 -8.65 -8.85
N VAL A 121 -2.51 -9.17 -9.21
CA VAL A 121 -1.33 -8.37 -9.55
C VAL A 121 -1.41 -7.99 -11.02
N LEU A 122 -1.26 -6.69 -11.30
CA LEU A 122 -1.25 -6.18 -12.67
C LEU A 122 0.15 -6.27 -13.27
N GLY A 123 0.21 -6.73 -14.51
CA GLY A 123 1.33 -6.52 -15.40
C GLY A 123 1.05 -5.42 -16.41
N ASP A 124 2.02 -5.17 -17.30
CA ASP A 124 1.92 -4.12 -18.33
C ASP A 124 0.70 -4.27 -19.27
N ALA A 125 0.13 -5.48 -19.38
CA ALA A 125 -1.02 -5.80 -20.23
C ALA A 125 -2.27 -6.27 -19.45
N GLY A 126 -2.33 -6.03 -18.13
CA GLY A 126 -3.39 -6.51 -17.25
C GLY A 126 -2.96 -7.64 -16.31
N PRO A 127 -3.89 -8.38 -15.68
CA PRO A 127 -3.55 -9.45 -14.74
C PRO A 127 -2.66 -10.53 -15.35
N ILE A 128 -1.65 -10.97 -14.61
CA ILE A 128 -0.68 -11.96 -15.10
C ILE A 128 -1.25 -13.37 -14.96
N ALA A 129 -1.61 -13.98 -16.09
CA ALA A 129 -2.06 -15.37 -16.18
C ALA A 129 -0.86 -16.34 -16.15
N ILE A 130 -1.02 -17.43 -15.43
CA ILE A 130 -0.01 -18.45 -15.15
C ILE A 130 -0.54 -19.80 -15.63
N PRO A 131 0.14 -20.45 -16.59
CA PRO A 131 -0.22 -21.81 -17.01
C PRO A 131 -0.10 -22.83 -15.86
N PRO A 132 -0.83 -23.95 -15.89
CA PRO A 132 -0.65 -25.04 -14.94
C PRO A 132 0.72 -25.72 -15.13
N ASP A 133 1.19 -26.41 -14.08
CA ASP A 133 2.40 -27.24 -14.10
C ASP A 133 3.68 -26.50 -14.53
N VAL A 134 3.85 -25.28 -14.00
CA VAL A 134 5.06 -24.47 -14.19
C VAL A 134 5.66 -24.04 -12.86
N SER A 135 6.97 -23.84 -12.87
CA SER A 135 7.68 -23.08 -11.84
C SER A 135 7.87 -21.65 -12.33
N LEU A 136 7.72 -20.69 -11.43
CA LEU A 136 7.84 -19.26 -11.75
C LEU A 136 9.18 -18.70 -11.29
N THR A 137 9.70 -17.76 -12.07
CA THR A 137 10.83 -16.92 -11.71
C THR A 137 10.51 -15.47 -12.04
N VAL A 138 10.97 -14.55 -11.18
CA VAL A 138 10.83 -13.11 -11.39
C VAL A 138 12.22 -12.53 -11.58
N ALA A 139 12.45 -11.90 -12.73
CA ALA A 139 13.70 -11.21 -13.03
C ALA A 139 13.76 -9.85 -12.32
N LYS A 140 14.96 -9.25 -12.28
CA LYS A 140 15.20 -7.96 -11.61
C LYS A 140 14.40 -6.79 -12.19
N ASP A 141 14.00 -6.90 -13.44
CA ASP A 141 13.17 -5.92 -14.15
C ASP A 141 11.66 -6.16 -13.95
N GLY A 142 11.29 -7.11 -13.08
CA GLY A 142 9.90 -7.48 -12.81
C GLY A 142 9.30 -8.46 -13.82
N THR A 143 10.07 -8.95 -14.80
CA THR A 143 9.58 -9.93 -15.77
C THR A 143 9.33 -11.27 -15.09
N VAL A 144 8.08 -11.72 -15.11
CA VAL A 144 7.62 -13.02 -14.63
C VAL A 144 7.75 -14.03 -15.78
N SER A 145 8.51 -15.09 -15.56
CA SER A 145 8.70 -16.16 -16.52
C SER A 145 8.30 -17.51 -15.93
N ALA A 146 7.78 -18.39 -16.78
CA ALA A 146 7.43 -19.75 -16.44
C ALA A 146 8.42 -20.74 -17.03
N ILE A 147 8.74 -21.77 -16.25
CA ILE A 147 9.54 -22.92 -16.65
C ILE A 147 8.66 -24.16 -16.45
N THR A 148 8.35 -24.88 -17.53
CA THR A 148 7.57 -26.13 -17.48
C THR A 148 8.21 -27.13 -16.52
N THR A 149 7.40 -27.72 -15.64
CA THR A 149 7.83 -28.82 -14.76
C THR A 149 7.49 -30.18 -15.35
N VAL A 150 6.67 -30.22 -16.41
CA VAL A 150 6.34 -31.43 -17.16
C VAL A 150 7.41 -31.69 -18.22
N GLY A 151 7.99 -32.89 -18.20
CA GLY A 151 9.02 -33.31 -19.14
C GLY A 151 10.42 -32.84 -18.73
N LYS A 152 11.26 -32.46 -19.72
CA LYS A 152 12.56 -31.84 -19.42
C LYS A 152 12.33 -30.37 -19.09
N PRO A 153 12.87 -29.84 -17.99
CA PRO A 153 12.85 -28.40 -17.71
C PRO A 153 13.31 -27.63 -18.93
N GLY A 154 12.39 -26.87 -19.52
CA GLY A 154 12.60 -26.12 -20.75
C GLY A 154 13.23 -24.75 -20.50
N THR A 155 13.31 -23.95 -21.55
CA THR A 155 13.68 -22.53 -21.48
C THR A 155 12.58 -21.74 -20.76
N ALA A 156 12.96 -20.70 -20.02
CA ALA A 156 12.02 -19.79 -19.39
C ALA A 156 11.22 -19.00 -20.45
N THR A 157 9.90 -19.08 -20.39
CA THR A 157 8.99 -18.33 -21.26
C THR A 157 8.44 -17.12 -20.49
N PRO A 158 8.61 -15.88 -20.99
CA PRO A 158 8.06 -14.70 -20.33
C PRO A 158 6.53 -14.69 -20.42
N LEU A 159 5.87 -14.53 -19.27
CA LEU A 159 4.41 -14.40 -19.16
C LEU A 159 3.96 -12.94 -19.15
N GLY A 160 4.81 -12.06 -18.61
CA GLY A 160 4.54 -10.63 -18.50
C GLY A 160 5.52 -9.97 -17.54
N ARG A 161 5.43 -8.65 -17.40
CA ARG A 161 6.20 -7.88 -16.42
C ARG A 161 5.26 -7.25 -15.42
N ILE A 162 5.58 -7.33 -14.13
CA ILE A 162 4.81 -6.68 -13.06
C ILE A 162 4.81 -5.17 -13.31
N LYS A 163 3.62 -4.57 -13.39
CA LYS A 163 3.47 -3.13 -13.60
C LYS A 163 3.95 -2.42 -12.34
N LEU A 164 4.99 -1.61 -12.51
CA LEU A 164 5.58 -0.79 -11.46
C LEU A 164 5.32 0.67 -11.81
N VAL A 165 4.69 1.40 -10.90
CA VAL A 165 4.38 2.83 -11.09
C VAL A 165 5.07 3.66 -10.03
N ASN A 166 5.43 4.90 -10.35
CA ASN A 166 6.06 5.80 -9.39
C ASN A 166 5.38 7.18 -9.34
N PRO A 167 4.10 7.24 -8.90
CA PRO A 167 3.40 8.51 -8.74
C PRO A 167 4.04 9.34 -7.61
N PRO A 168 3.93 10.68 -7.67
CA PRO A 168 4.34 11.55 -6.57
C PRO A 168 3.65 11.15 -5.26
N GLU A 169 4.41 11.06 -4.16
CA GLU A 169 3.91 10.61 -2.86
C GLU A 169 2.74 11.48 -2.32
N GLU A 170 2.73 12.76 -2.64
CA GLU A 170 1.63 13.70 -2.30
C GLU A 170 0.30 13.41 -3.02
N SER A 171 0.37 12.67 -4.13
CA SER A 171 -0.80 12.24 -4.89
C SER A 171 -1.35 10.90 -4.41
N LEU A 172 -0.63 10.20 -3.53
CA LEU A 172 -1.03 8.91 -2.99
C LEU A 172 -1.86 9.08 -1.72
N VAL A 173 -3.02 8.43 -1.70
CA VAL A 173 -3.91 8.35 -0.55
C VAL A 173 -4.10 6.88 -0.19
N ARG A 174 -3.96 6.57 1.10
CA ARG A 174 -4.25 5.24 1.63
C ARG A 174 -5.76 5.07 1.80
N GLY A 175 -6.32 3.96 1.33
CA GLY A 175 -7.68 3.53 1.66
C GLY A 175 -7.74 2.63 2.90
N ASP A 176 -8.94 2.35 3.36
CA ASP A 176 -9.18 1.55 4.58
C ASP A 176 -8.70 0.09 4.45
N ASP A 177 -8.50 -0.37 3.22
CA ASP A 177 -7.91 -1.67 2.87
C ASP A 177 -6.36 -1.70 2.96
N GLY A 178 -5.74 -0.57 3.31
CA GLY A 178 -4.30 -0.42 3.41
C GLY A 178 -3.59 -0.24 2.06
N LEU A 179 -4.33 -0.26 0.95
CA LEU A 179 -3.81 0.01 -0.39
C LEU A 179 -3.79 1.50 -0.69
N PHE A 180 -2.90 1.89 -1.58
CA PHE A 180 -2.78 3.28 -2.02
C PHE A 180 -3.49 3.51 -3.35
N ARG A 181 -4.01 4.72 -3.54
CA ARG A 181 -4.71 5.17 -4.74
C ARG A 181 -4.30 6.60 -5.08
N LEU A 182 -4.51 7.02 -6.31
CA LEU A 182 -4.33 8.43 -6.68
C LEU A 182 -5.47 9.28 -6.11
N LYS A 183 -5.14 10.43 -5.53
CA LYS A 183 -6.10 11.41 -5.00
C LYS A 183 -7.11 11.89 -6.06
N GLY A 184 -6.67 11.97 -7.32
CA GLY A 184 -7.51 12.36 -8.46
C GLY A 184 -8.34 11.22 -9.05
N GLY A 185 -8.21 9.99 -8.53
CA GLY A 185 -8.69 8.78 -9.19
C GLY A 185 -7.86 8.43 -10.43
N GLY A 186 -8.18 7.28 -11.04
CA GLY A 186 -7.50 6.78 -12.23
C GLY A 186 -6.22 5.99 -11.97
N GLU A 187 -5.52 5.68 -13.05
CA GLU A 187 -4.30 4.87 -13.06
C GLU A 187 -3.06 5.76 -13.07
N ALA A 188 -1.99 5.29 -12.45
CA ALA A 188 -0.69 5.94 -12.50
C ALA A 188 0.05 5.50 -13.76
N ASP A 189 0.75 6.45 -14.38
CA ASP A 189 1.65 6.14 -15.48
C ASP A 189 2.82 5.28 -14.97
N ALA A 190 3.15 4.25 -15.76
CA ALA A 190 4.26 3.32 -15.52
C ALA A 190 5.62 3.95 -15.89
#